data_AF-A0A941FSC6-F1
#
_entry.id   AF-A0A941FSC6-F1
#
_cell.length_a   1.000
_cell.length_b   1.000
_cell.length_c   1.000
_cell.angle_alpha   90.00
_cell.angle_beta   90.00
_cell.angle_gamma   90.00
#
_symmetry.space_group_name_H-M   'P 1'
#
loop_
_entity.id
_entity.type
_entity.pdbx_description
1 polymer ?
#
loop_
_entity_poly.entity_id
_entity_poly.type
_entity_poly.pdbx_seq_one_letter_code
_entity_poly.pdbx_strand_id
1 'polypeptide(L)' 'MLQMEVTALPIQEITKINAIIVAWLIAESALTRTESRGGHFRSDYPSEDDTQWLENSVILACTDVKNRVKGRRLYEYIEA' A
#
# COMPACT_ATOMS: atom_id res chain seq x y z
N MET A 1 5.91 2.01 -13.61
CA MET A 1 4.51 1.76 -13.24
C MET A 1 3.67 3.03 -13.31
N LEU A 2 4.11 4.19 -12.79
CA LEU A 2 3.31 5.42 -12.73
C LEU A 2 3.54 6.45 -13.87
N GLN A 3 4.16 6.03 -14.98
CA GLN A 3 4.28 6.86 -16.19
C GLN A 3 3.49 6.18 -17.31
N MET A 4 2.17 6.14 -17.17
CA MET A 4 1.26 5.67 -18.22
C MET A 4 0.44 6.87 -18.70
N GLU A 5 0.37 7.05 -20.00
CA GLU A 5 -0.60 7.97 -20.58
C GLU A 5 -1.99 7.33 -20.47
N VAL A 6 -2.82 7.86 -19.58
CA VAL A 6 -4.16 7.34 -19.30
C VAL A 6 -5.27 8.10 -20.05
N THR A 7 -4.94 9.25 -20.65
CA THR A 7 -5.88 10.16 -21.31
C THR A 7 -6.56 9.56 -22.54
N ALA A 8 -5.93 8.58 -23.18
CA ALA A 8 -6.47 7.87 -24.35
C ALA A 8 -7.17 6.54 -24.00
N LEU A 9 -7.26 6.17 -22.72
CA LEU A 9 -7.83 4.89 -22.30
C LEU A 9 -9.35 4.97 -22.07
N PRO A 10 -10.09 3.88 -22.32
CA PRO A 10 -11.50 3.81 -21.94
C PRO A 10 -11.65 3.89 -20.41
N ILE A 11 -12.75 4.48 -19.94
CA ILE A 11 -13.00 4.74 -18.51
C ILE A 11 -12.88 3.47 -17.65
N GLN A 12 -13.27 2.32 -18.17
CA GLN A 12 -13.17 1.04 -17.47
C GLN A 12 -11.73 0.65 -17.15
N GLU A 13 -10.79 0.91 -18.06
CA GLU A 13 -9.37 0.62 -17.83
C GLU A 13 -8.75 1.61 -16.83
N ILE A 14 -9.13 2.88 -16.89
CA ILE A 14 -8.73 3.89 -15.90
C ILE A 14 -9.21 3.49 -14.50
N THR A 15 -10.46 3.03 -14.38
CA THR A 15 -11.00 2.55 -13.10
C THR A 15 -10.22 1.38 -12.54
N LYS A 16 -9.84 0.40 -13.38
CA LYS A 16 -9.00 -0.74 -12.95
C LYS A 16 -7.65 -0.27 -12.44
N ILE A 17 -6.99 0.64 -13.16
CA ILE A 17 -5.69 1.20 -12.77
C ILE A 17 -5.81 1.91 -11.42
N ASN A 18 -6.84 2.74 -11.24
CA ASN A 18 -7.08 3.44 -9.97
C ASN A 18 -7.33 2.47 -8.82
N ALA A 19 -8.10 1.40 -9.04
CA ALA A 19 -8.33 0.37 -8.03
C ALA A 19 -7.02 -0.30 -7.59
N ILE A 20 -6.13 -0.62 -8.53
CA ILE A 20 -4.82 -1.21 -8.23
C ILE A 20 -3.94 -0.23 -7.45
N ILE A 21 -3.90 1.05 -7.84
CA ILE A 21 -3.14 2.07 -7.13
C ILE A 21 -3.66 2.23 -5.70
N VAL A 22 -4.97 2.31 -5.52
CA VAL A 22 -5.59 2.42 -4.19
C VAL A 22 -5.31 1.18 -3.34
N ALA A 23 -5.43 -0.02 -3.90
CA ALA A 23 -5.11 -1.27 -3.20
C ALA A 23 -3.64 -1.29 -2.72
N TRP A 24 -2.71 -0.86 -3.57
CA TRP A 24 -1.30 -0.72 -3.20
C TRP A 24 -1.09 0.31 -2.08
N LEU A 25 -1.70 1.50 -2.19
CA LEU A 25 -1.60 2.55 -1.17
C LEU A 25 -2.11 2.07 0.20
N ILE A 26 -3.23 1.35 0.22
CA ILE A 26 -3.81 0.79 1.45
C ILE A 26 -2.85 -0.24 2.05
N ALA A 27 -2.39 -1.21 1.26
CA ALA A 27 -1.53 -2.28 1.73
C ALA A 27 -0.19 -1.77 2.28
N GLU A 28 0.47 -0.85 1.56
CA GLU A 28 1.74 -0.26 2.00
C GLU A 28 1.57 0.64 3.23
N SER A 29 0.46 1.37 3.32
CA SER A 29 0.16 2.19 4.51
C SER A 29 -0.05 1.31 5.74
N ALA A 30 -0.79 0.20 5.59
CA ALA A 30 -1.02 -0.77 6.66
C ALA A 30 0.29 -1.48 7.09
N LEU A 31 1.16 -1.82 6.14
CA LEU A 31 2.45 -2.46 6.45
C LEU A 31 3.42 -1.48 7.15
N THR A 32 3.44 -0.23 6.71
CA THR A 32 4.30 0.83 7.26
C THR A 32 3.84 1.27 8.64
N ARG A 33 2.53 1.31 8.91
CA ARG A 33 1.98 1.65 10.22
C ARG A 33 2.16 0.50 11.20
N THR A 34 2.93 0.71 12.26
CA THR A 34 3.26 -0.30 13.28
C THR A 34 2.54 0.01 14.60
N GLU A 35 1.22 0.07 14.53
CA GLU A 35 0.32 0.15 15.69
C GLU A 35 -1.03 -0.48 15.32
N SER A 36 -1.95 -0.60 16.28
CA SER A 36 -3.35 -0.90 16.01
C SER A 36 -4.22 0.25 16.48
N ARG A 37 -5.05 0.82 15.59
CA ARG A 37 -5.96 1.93 15.89
C ARG A 37 -7.23 1.83 15.08
N GLY A 38 -8.38 1.89 15.75
CA GLY A 38 -9.69 1.78 15.10
C GLY A 38 -9.82 0.51 14.26
N GLY A 39 -10.12 0.65 12.96
CA GLY A 39 -10.27 -0.48 12.03
C GLY A 39 -8.96 -1.12 11.53
N HIS A 40 -7.79 -0.53 11.83
CA HIS A 40 -6.50 -1.11 11.50
C HIS A 40 -5.95 -1.87 12.71
N PHE A 41 -6.00 -3.21 12.65
CA PHE A 41 -5.47 -4.08 13.70
C PHE A 41 -4.32 -4.94 13.18
N ARG A 42 -3.29 -5.07 14.00
CA ARG A 42 -2.07 -5.84 13.76
C ARG A 42 -1.72 -6.64 15.00
N SER A 43 -1.65 -7.97 14.89
CA SER A 43 -1.33 -8.83 16.04
C SER A 43 0.11 -8.66 16.53
N ASP A 44 1.02 -8.21 15.67
CA ASP A 44 2.42 -7.90 16.00
C ASP A 44 2.60 -6.50 16.63
N TYR A 45 1.60 -5.62 16.50
CA TYR A 45 1.54 -4.30 17.15
C TYR A 45 0.11 -4.04 17.67
N PRO A 46 -0.35 -4.74 18.72
CA PRO A 46 -1.77 -4.85 19.07
C PRO A 46 -2.38 -3.62 19.75
N SER A 47 -1.60 -2.57 20.02
CA SER A 47 -2.02 -1.38 20.78
C SER A 47 -1.76 -0.11 19.99
N GLU A 48 -2.45 0.97 20.36
CA GLU A 48 -2.17 2.32 19.87
C GLU A 48 -0.80 2.79 20.39
N ASP A 49 -0.01 3.44 19.54
CA ASP A 49 1.27 4.06 19.90
C ASP A 49 1.22 5.55 19.58
N ASP A 50 0.72 6.32 20.54
CA ASP A 50 0.58 7.77 20.40
C ASP A 50 1.92 8.51 20.27
N THR A 51 3.04 7.89 20.67
CA THR A 51 4.36 8.53 20.56
C THR A 51 4.83 8.63 19.12
N GLN A 52 4.45 7.66 18.29
CA GLN A 52 4.82 7.61 16.88
C GLN A 52 3.67 7.96 15.93
N TRP A 53 2.42 7.69 16.30
CA TRP A 53 1.33 7.60 15.33
C TRP A 53 0.12 8.51 15.58
N LEU A 54 0.02 9.13 16.75
CA LEU A 54 -1.03 10.11 17.01
C LEU A 54 -0.86 11.28 16.04
N GLU A 55 -1.94 11.63 15.33
CA GLU A 55 -1.98 12.68 14.29
C GLU A 55 -1.06 12.46 13.07
N ASN A 56 -0.31 11.37 13.02
CA ASN A 56 0.60 11.05 11.93
C ASN A 56 -0.04 10.14 10.87
N SER A 57 0.15 10.50 9.60
CA SER A 57 -0.31 9.75 8.43
C SER A 57 0.87 9.18 7.64
N VAL A 58 0.66 8.03 7.00
CA VAL A 58 1.64 7.47 6.07
C VAL A 58 1.50 8.19 4.73
N ILE A 59 2.58 8.79 4.24
CA ILE A 59 2.64 9.43 2.93
C ILE A 59 3.51 8.57 2.01
N LEU A 60 2.92 8.14 0.89
CA LEU A 60 3.60 7.30 -0.11
C LEU A 60 3.76 8.10 -1.39
N ALA A 61 5.00 8.25 -1.83
CA ALA A 61 5.36 8.88 -3.10
C ALA A 61 5.51 7.83 -4.21
N CYS A 62 5.36 8.28 -5.46
CA CYS A 62 5.52 7.41 -6.64
C CYS A 62 6.92 6.79 -6.76
N THR A 63 7.92 7.41 -6.10
CA THR A 63 9.30 6.92 -6.02
C THR A 63 9.45 5.72 -5.10
N ASP A 64 8.57 5.57 -4.11
CA ASP A 64 8.70 4.56 -3.06
C ASP A 64 8.43 3.15 -3.60
N VAL A 65 7.63 3.07 -4.67
CA VAL A 65 7.37 1.85 -5.46
C VAL A 65 8.67 1.23 -5.98
N LYS A 66 9.69 2.03 -6.31
CA LYS A 66 10.91 1.53 -6.96
C LYS A 66 11.89 0.88 -5.97
N ASN A 67 11.81 1.22 -4.68
CA ASN A 67 12.87 0.89 -3.72
C ASN A 67 12.57 -0.32 -2.83
N ARG A 68 11.31 -0.81 -2.76
CA ARG A 68 10.96 -2.00 -1.97
C ARG A 68 10.98 -3.32 -2.74
N VAL A 69 11.18 -3.32 -4.07
CA VAL A 69 11.45 -4.55 -4.84
C VAL A 69 12.90 -5.04 -4.64
N LYS A 70 13.45 -4.89 -3.44
CA LYS A 70 14.65 -5.63 -3.00
C LYS A 70 14.18 -6.94 -2.40
N GLY A 71 13.87 -7.88 -3.30
CA GLY A 71 13.32 -9.18 -2.96
C GLY A 71 12.72 -9.83 -4.18
N ARG A 72 13.55 -10.13 -5.18
CA ARG A 72 13.19 -11.13 -6.18
C ARG A 72 12.97 -12.46 -5.45
N ARG A 73 11.73 -12.78 -5.13
CA ARG A 73 11.22 -14.13 -5.28
C ARG A 73 9.84 -14.02 -5.92
N LEU A 74 9.84 -14.43 -7.19
CA LEU A 74 8.65 -14.66 -8.00
C LEU A 74 7.65 -15.48 -7.19
N TYR A 75 6.38 -15.09 -7.24
CA TYR A 75 5.19 -15.96 -7.08
C TYR A 75 5.47 -17.30 -6.39
N GLU A 76 5.63 -17.31 -5.07
CA GLU A 76 5.47 -18.57 -4.34
C GLU A 76 3.97 -18.87 -4.36
N TYR A 77 3.60 -20.04 -4.88
CA TYR A 77 2.22 -20.53 -4.84
C TYR A 77 1.77 -20.57 -3.39
N ILE A 78 0.65 -19.92 -3.09
CA ILE A 78 -0.05 -20.13 -1.82
C ILE A 78 -0.70 -21.50 -1.94
N GLU A 79 -0.08 -22.53 -1.35
CA GLU A 79 -0.76 -23.79 -1.11
C GLU A 79 -1.86 -23.52 -0.05
N ALA A 80 -3.10 -23.79 -0.45
CA ALA A 80 -4.26 -23.78 0.42
C ALA A 80 -4.33 -25.07 1.25
#